data_AF-A0AAU8X653-F1
#
_entry.id   AF-A0AAU8X653-F1
#
_cell.length_a   1.000
_cell.length_b   1.000
_cell.length_c   1.000
_cell.angle_alpha   90.00
_cell.angle_beta   90.00
_cell.angle_gamma   90.00
#
_symmetry.space_group_name_H-M   'P 1'
#
loop_
_entity.id
_entity.type
_entity.pdbx_description
1 polymer ?
#
loop_
_entity_poly.entity_id
_entity_poly.type
_entity_poly.pdbx_seq_one_letter_code
_entity_poly.pdbx_strand_id
1 'polypeptide(L)'
;MNPSTRTRHLNQWIQTHSGQDMTYPALHGFLCARLVGPDAPDWQAPLAGLLPHDAELDEKSSDALHHLIAELEAQADEAQLALPSQCRLSTETPEQVFAQSHPLGQWCYGFSQGFASWPKPKDLNDPTTQYRFSLAAELSLFRDKPMAQMLHAAAGSELPFMEFCKRQRQNMKTALNQLLQLDEYQAVPGAQAALDSEQAEQWQQWFELADACRDPQARLGWFDKVIDDAEPLFDAAFWQQMAGHGWSAHEARPLLAARAGRADCLLRLGQLEQARSEYLALLDLCIADELGCRYPLSSLYALQGDWAALRALLVRFDEASSWLLYNRALMAFVCDGPEVAQPRLDAAIKANAHVPACLLGQRKLPKQEPQSWQVGSRDEAALYTLQSREAWLKHNALIWLRKG
;
A
#
# COMPACT_ATOMS: atom_id res chain seq x y z
N MET A 1 -19.59 34.36 -5.40
CA MET A 1 -20.72 33.81 -6.21
C MET A 1 -21.20 32.48 -5.60
N ASN A 2 -22.50 32.13 -5.67
CA ASN A 2 -23.01 30.84 -5.16
C ASN A 2 -22.43 29.64 -5.97
N PRO A 3 -22.05 28.51 -5.34
CA PRO A 3 -21.52 27.32 -6.00
C PRO A 3 -22.33 26.85 -7.22
N SER A 4 -23.66 26.80 -7.17
CA SER A 4 -24.48 26.32 -8.29
C SER A 4 -24.39 27.23 -9.52
N THR A 5 -24.36 28.55 -9.30
CA THR A 5 -24.20 29.53 -10.38
C THR A 5 -22.80 29.44 -10.98
N ARG A 6 -21.78 29.31 -10.13
CA ARG A 6 -20.37 29.11 -10.53
C ARG A 6 -20.20 27.89 -11.42
N THR A 7 -20.67 26.73 -10.97
CA THR A 7 -20.60 25.47 -11.73
C THR A 7 -21.28 25.58 -13.08
N ARG A 8 -22.44 26.25 -13.16
CA ARG A 8 -23.15 26.43 -14.44
C ARG A 8 -22.34 27.26 -15.44
N HIS A 9 -21.77 28.39 -15.01
CA HIS A 9 -20.95 29.24 -15.87
C HIS A 9 -19.71 28.51 -16.38
N LEU A 10 -18.97 27.86 -15.48
CA LEU A 10 -17.78 27.09 -15.84
C LEU A 10 -18.11 25.90 -16.74
N ASN A 11 -19.21 25.19 -16.50
CA ASN A 11 -19.64 24.08 -17.34
C ASN A 11 -20.00 24.54 -18.76
N GLN A 12 -20.70 25.67 -18.89
CA GLN A 12 -21.03 26.23 -20.21
C GLN A 12 -19.76 26.66 -20.97
N TRP A 13 -18.83 27.31 -20.28
CA TRP A 13 -17.58 27.75 -20.87
C TRP A 13 -16.75 26.56 -21.36
N ILE A 14 -16.51 25.55 -20.51
CA ILE A 14 -15.66 24.41 -20.87
C ILE A 14 -16.29 23.58 -22.00
N GLN A 15 -17.61 23.38 -22.00
CA GLN A 15 -18.30 22.69 -23.09
C GLN A 15 -18.19 23.43 -24.42
N THR A 16 -18.24 24.76 -24.40
CA THR A 16 -18.14 25.57 -25.63
C THR A 16 -16.75 25.46 -26.25
N HIS A 17 -15.70 25.55 -25.42
CA HIS A 17 -14.32 25.62 -25.90
C HIS A 17 -13.66 24.25 -26.10
N SER A 18 -14.21 23.19 -25.51
CA SER A 18 -13.80 21.81 -25.78
C SER A 18 -14.59 21.14 -26.91
N GLY A 19 -15.53 21.83 -27.56
CA GLY A 19 -16.41 21.21 -28.56
C GLY A 19 -17.35 20.16 -27.97
N GLN A 20 -17.79 20.35 -26.72
CA GLN A 20 -18.62 19.46 -25.89
C GLN A 20 -17.91 18.21 -25.36
N ASP A 21 -16.59 18.09 -25.54
CA ASP A 21 -15.82 16.93 -25.06
C ASP A 21 -15.57 16.95 -23.55
N MET A 22 -15.60 18.13 -22.93
CA MET A 22 -15.30 18.32 -21.51
C MET A 22 -16.45 18.98 -20.76
N THR A 23 -16.60 18.57 -19.49
CA THR A 23 -17.61 19.10 -18.55
C THR A 23 -16.92 19.64 -17.29
N TYR A 24 -17.69 20.27 -16.41
CA TYR A 24 -17.19 20.81 -15.15
C TYR A 24 -16.33 19.83 -14.33
N PRO A 25 -16.68 18.53 -14.18
CA PRO A 25 -15.80 17.56 -13.54
C PRO A 25 -14.38 17.51 -14.09
N ALA A 26 -14.20 17.61 -15.41
CA ALA A 26 -12.86 17.62 -16.00
C ALA A 26 -12.07 18.87 -15.63
N LEU A 27 -12.72 20.05 -15.68
CA LEU A 27 -12.10 21.29 -15.19
C LEU A 27 -11.72 21.16 -13.70
N HIS A 28 -12.60 20.61 -12.87
CA HIS A 28 -12.35 20.42 -11.45
C HIS A 28 -11.18 19.45 -11.21
N GLY A 29 -11.14 18.31 -11.90
CA GLY A 29 -10.05 17.35 -11.78
C GLY A 29 -8.71 17.93 -12.20
N PHE A 30 -8.71 18.74 -13.26
CA PHE A 30 -7.52 19.46 -13.72
C PHE A 30 -6.98 20.43 -12.67
N LEU A 31 -7.84 21.27 -12.08
CA LEU A 31 -7.43 22.20 -11.03
C LEU A 31 -6.93 21.48 -9.77
N CYS A 32 -7.57 20.36 -9.39
CA CYS A 32 -7.07 19.51 -8.32
C CYS A 32 -5.66 18.99 -8.62
N ALA A 33 -5.39 18.50 -9.83
CA ALA A 33 -4.07 18.03 -10.22
C ALA A 33 -3.00 19.14 -10.16
N ARG A 34 -3.36 20.40 -10.45
CA ARG A 34 -2.42 21.53 -10.31
C ARG A 34 -2.12 21.86 -8.84
N LEU A 35 -3.13 21.79 -7.98
CA LEU A 35 -2.98 22.02 -6.54
C LEU A 35 -2.09 20.98 -5.88
N VAL A 36 -2.29 19.71 -6.23
CA VAL A 36 -1.58 18.58 -5.59
C VAL A 36 -0.27 18.21 -6.30
N GLY A 37 0.17 19.04 -7.25
CA GLY A 37 1.44 18.88 -7.94
C GLY A 37 2.62 19.21 -7.03
N PRO A 38 3.85 18.79 -7.41
CA PRO A 38 5.05 18.99 -6.60
C PRO A 38 5.53 20.46 -6.54
N ASP A 39 5.09 21.29 -7.48
CA ASP A 39 5.39 22.73 -7.51
C ASP A 39 4.11 23.51 -7.21
N ALA A 40 4.25 24.68 -6.58
CA ALA A 40 3.12 25.57 -6.32
C ALA A 40 2.38 25.92 -7.64
N PRO A 41 1.04 25.89 -7.65
CA PRO A 41 0.29 26.15 -8.87
C PRO A 41 0.46 27.59 -9.35
N ASP A 42 0.75 27.74 -10.65
CA ASP A 42 0.73 29.05 -11.30
C ASP A 42 -0.70 29.46 -11.68
N TRP A 43 -1.29 30.32 -10.86
CA TRP A 43 -2.62 30.88 -11.08
C TRP A 43 -2.66 32.09 -12.02
N GLN A 44 -1.52 32.53 -12.58
CA GLN A 44 -1.56 33.53 -13.67
C GLN A 44 -2.10 32.92 -14.96
N ALA A 45 -1.84 31.63 -15.18
CA ALA A 45 -2.35 30.87 -16.31
C ALA A 45 -3.03 29.57 -15.83
N PRO A 46 -4.18 29.67 -15.13
CA PRO A 46 -4.76 28.56 -14.38
C PRO A 46 -5.16 27.37 -15.26
N LEU A 47 -5.52 27.63 -16.52
CA LEU A 47 -6.00 26.63 -17.48
C LEU A 47 -4.96 26.20 -18.53
N ALA A 48 -3.70 26.64 -18.40
CA ALA A 48 -2.64 26.31 -19.35
C ALA A 48 -2.48 24.79 -19.49
N GLY A 49 -2.63 24.26 -20.71
CA GLY A 49 -2.54 22.83 -21.00
C GLY A 49 -3.85 22.04 -20.83
N LEU A 50 -4.95 22.66 -20.41
CA LEU A 50 -6.25 21.99 -20.31
C LEU A 50 -6.90 21.76 -21.68
N LEU A 51 -6.79 22.74 -22.58
CA LEU A 51 -7.37 22.71 -23.93
C LEU A 51 -6.26 22.72 -24.99
N PRO A 52 -6.54 22.22 -26.21
CA PRO A 52 -5.55 22.19 -27.31
C PRO A 52 -5.16 23.59 -27.81
N HIS A 53 -6.00 24.59 -27.56
CA HIS A 53 -5.78 25.99 -27.94
C HIS A 53 -6.09 26.87 -26.73
N ASP A 54 -5.37 27.98 -26.59
CA ASP A 54 -5.65 28.98 -25.56
C ASP A 54 -7.02 29.60 -25.81
N ALA A 55 -7.91 29.43 -24.84
CA ALA A 55 -9.27 29.96 -24.86
C ALA A 55 -9.39 31.11 -23.86
N GLU A 56 -9.91 32.25 -24.31
CA GLU A 56 -10.17 33.38 -23.42
C GLU A 56 -11.37 33.11 -22.51
N LEU A 57 -11.23 33.50 -21.24
CA LEU A 57 -12.33 33.49 -20.28
C LEU A 57 -13.11 34.80 -20.41
N ASP A 58 -14.42 34.72 -20.59
CA ASP A 58 -15.29 35.89 -20.41
C ASP A 58 -15.28 36.33 -18.93
N GLU A 59 -15.64 37.58 -18.67
CA GLU A 59 -15.62 38.17 -17.32
C GLU A 59 -16.31 37.30 -16.26
N LYS A 60 -17.48 36.72 -16.59
CA LYS A 60 -18.23 35.88 -15.64
C LYS A 60 -17.56 34.53 -15.40
N SER A 61 -17.01 33.91 -16.45
CA SER A 61 -16.28 32.65 -16.33
C SER A 61 -14.94 32.83 -15.62
N SER A 62 -14.29 33.98 -15.80
CA SER A 62 -13.10 34.37 -15.06
C SER A 62 -13.41 34.51 -13.57
N ASP A 63 -14.44 35.29 -13.20
CA ASP A 63 -14.87 35.42 -11.80
C ASP A 63 -15.27 34.07 -11.19
N ALA A 64 -15.94 33.22 -11.99
CA ALA A 64 -16.30 31.87 -11.60
C ALA A 64 -15.08 31.00 -11.30
N LEU A 65 -14.05 31.09 -12.14
CA LEU A 65 -12.83 30.32 -12.00
C LEU A 65 -12.05 30.76 -10.76
N HIS A 66 -11.88 32.07 -10.54
CA HIS A 66 -11.23 32.61 -9.34
C HIS A 66 -11.93 32.13 -8.05
N HIS A 67 -13.27 32.18 -8.02
CA HIS A 67 -14.02 31.65 -6.89
C HIS A 67 -13.92 30.13 -6.71
N LEU A 68 -13.66 29.36 -7.77
CA LEU A 68 -13.45 27.92 -7.65
C LEU A 68 -12.04 27.63 -7.12
N ILE A 69 -11.03 28.29 -7.67
CA ILE A 69 -9.64 28.16 -7.24
C ILE A 69 -9.53 28.47 -5.75
N ALA A 70 -10.05 29.62 -5.30
CA ALA A 70 -10.02 29.99 -3.88
C ALA A 70 -10.74 28.98 -2.96
N GLU A 71 -11.81 28.32 -3.44
CA GLU A 71 -12.47 27.26 -2.67
C GLU A 71 -11.62 25.99 -2.61
N LEU A 72 -10.98 25.61 -3.71
CA LEU A 72 -10.12 24.43 -3.76
C LEU A 72 -8.82 24.66 -2.97
N GLU A 73 -8.25 25.86 -2.98
CA GLU A 73 -7.12 26.24 -2.12
C GLU A 73 -7.50 26.11 -0.64
N ALA A 74 -8.63 26.69 -0.21
CA ALA A 74 -9.09 26.57 1.18
C ALA A 74 -9.34 25.10 1.59
N GLN A 75 -9.86 24.27 0.67
CA GLN A 75 -10.01 22.83 0.93
C GLN A 75 -8.66 22.10 0.97
N ALA A 76 -7.69 22.53 0.17
CA ALA A 76 -6.35 21.96 0.14
C ALA A 76 -5.58 22.27 1.43
N ASP A 77 -5.67 23.51 1.92
CA ASP A 77 -5.06 23.94 3.19
C ASP A 77 -5.55 23.11 4.39
N GLU A 78 -6.79 22.61 4.34
CA GLU A 78 -7.36 21.74 5.37
C GLU A 78 -7.21 20.23 5.07
N ALA A 79 -6.56 19.86 3.95
CA ALA A 79 -6.48 18.48 3.43
C ALA A 79 -7.87 17.80 3.29
N GLN A 80 -8.85 18.57 2.81
CA GLN A 80 -10.24 18.14 2.62
C GLN A 80 -10.71 18.18 1.17
N LEU A 81 -9.80 18.24 0.20
CA LEU A 81 -10.16 18.18 -1.22
C LEU A 81 -11.06 16.95 -1.48
N ALA A 82 -12.12 17.18 -2.25
CA ALA A 82 -13.09 16.17 -2.58
C ALA A 82 -13.48 16.25 -4.05
N LEU A 83 -13.83 15.08 -4.62
CA LEU A 83 -14.42 15.03 -5.94
C LEU A 83 -15.85 15.60 -5.89
N PRO A 84 -16.34 16.24 -6.98
CA PRO A 84 -17.72 16.67 -7.07
C PRO A 84 -18.71 15.55 -6.75
N SER A 85 -19.83 15.89 -6.12
CA SER A 85 -20.82 14.91 -5.65
C SER A 85 -21.41 14.01 -6.75
N GLN A 86 -21.38 14.46 -8.00
CA GLN A 86 -21.77 13.72 -9.20
C GLN A 86 -20.75 12.66 -9.66
N CYS A 87 -19.51 12.68 -9.17
CA CYS A 87 -18.45 11.73 -9.52
C CYS A 87 -18.62 10.41 -8.75
N ARG A 88 -19.75 9.74 -8.91
CA ARG A 88 -20.07 8.47 -8.24
C ARG A 88 -19.91 7.31 -9.21
N LEU A 89 -19.61 6.13 -8.68
CA LEU A 89 -19.66 4.88 -9.43
C LEU A 89 -21.02 4.22 -9.18
N SER A 90 -21.75 3.90 -10.24
CA SER A 90 -23.07 3.24 -10.17
C SER A 90 -22.94 1.84 -9.56
N THR A 91 -23.88 1.43 -8.72
CA THR A 91 -23.95 0.04 -8.21
C THR A 91 -24.51 -0.93 -9.23
N GLU A 92 -25.40 -0.46 -10.11
CA GLU A 92 -26.10 -1.29 -11.11
C GLU A 92 -25.35 -1.37 -12.44
N THR A 93 -24.69 -0.28 -12.84
CA THR A 93 -24.04 -0.12 -14.15
C THR A 93 -22.65 0.53 -14.05
N PRO A 94 -21.74 -0.02 -13.23
CA PRO A 94 -20.43 0.59 -12.96
C PRO A 94 -19.55 0.73 -14.21
N GLU A 95 -19.75 -0.08 -15.26
CA GLU A 95 -18.98 0.01 -16.51
C GLU A 95 -19.20 1.32 -17.28
N GLN A 96 -20.33 2.00 -17.04
CA GLN A 96 -20.64 3.29 -17.67
C GLN A 96 -19.67 4.40 -17.25
N VAL A 97 -18.84 4.17 -16.23
CA VAL A 97 -17.80 5.11 -15.79
C VAL A 97 -16.84 5.51 -16.91
N PHE A 98 -16.65 4.64 -17.91
CA PHE A 98 -15.77 4.87 -19.06
C PHE A 98 -16.49 5.52 -20.26
N ALA A 99 -17.77 5.86 -20.13
CA ALA A 99 -18.46 6.65 -21.14
C ALA A 99 -17.89 8.08 -21.16
N GLN A 100 -17.76 8.67 -22.35
CA GLN A 100 -17.12 9.96 -22.54
C GLN A 100 -17.69 11.06 -21.64
N SER A 101 -19.00 11.09 -21.42
CA SER A 101 -19.69 12.10 -20.62
C SER A 101 -19.84 11.75 -19.13
N HIS A 102 -19.30 10.61 -18.68
CA HIS A 102 -19.48 10.19 -17.29
C HIS A 102 -18.70 11.12 -16.34
N PRO A 103 -19.34 11.70 -15.30
CA PRO A 103 -18.68 12.72 -14.47
C PRO A 103 -17.38 12.27 -13.80
N LEU A 104 -17.32 11.02 -13.31
CA LEU A 104 -16.12 10.48 -12.68
C LEU A 104 -14.99 10.25 -13.71
N GLY A 105 -15.31 9.76 -14.91
CA GLY A 105 -14.32 9.56 -15.97
C GLY A 105 -13.78 10.90 -16.48
N GLN A 106 -14.67 11.88 -16.63
CA GLN A 106 -14.33 13.27 -16.95
C GLN A 106 -13.40 13.88 -15.89
N TRP A 107 -13.68 13.69 -14.60
CA TRP A 107 -12.81 14.16 -13.53
C TRP A 107 -11.41 13.53 -13.62
N CYS A 108 -11.31 12.21 -13.80
CA CYS A 108 -10.03 11.50 -13.92
C CYS A 108 -9.27 11.93 -15.19
N TYR A 109 -9.98 12.14 -16.30
CA TYR A 109 -9.41 12.67 -17.52
C TYR A 109 -8.82 14.07 -17.30
N GLY A 110 -9.58 14.98 -16.70
CA GLY A 110 -9.10 16.31 -16.33
C GLY A 110 -7.88 16.29 -15.41
N PHE A 111 -7.92 15.45 -14.38
CA PHE A 111 -6.79 15.24 -13.48
C PHE A 111 -5.54 14.79 -14.26
N SER A 112 -5.70 13.85 -15.20
CA SER A 112 -4.59 13.35 -16.01
C SER A 112 -3.96 14.42 -16.93
N GLN A 113 -4.75 15.40 -17.39
CA GLN A 113 -4.23 16.55 -18.15
C GLN A 113 -3.41 17.48 -17.25
N GLY A 114 -3.86 17.73 -16.02
CA GLY A 114 -3.10 18.51 -15.05
C GLY A 114 -1.82 17.79 -14.62
N PHE A 115 -1.90 16.48 -14.39
CA PHE A 115 -0.73 15.63 -14.12
C PHE A 115 0.32 15.70 -15.24
N ALA A 116 -0.09 15.77 -16.51
CA ALA A 116 0.84 15.91 -17.63
C ALA A 116 1.64 17.23 -17.62
N SER A 117 1.18 18.24 -16.86
CA SER A 117 1.88 19.51 -16.68
C SER A 117 2.88 19.51 -15.51
N TRP A 118 2.96 18.43 -14.73
CA TRP A 118 3.90 18.34 -13.62
C TRP A 118 5.36 18.35 -14.09
N PRO A 119 6.29 18.87 -13.28
CA PRO A 119 7.70 18.84 -13.61
C PRO A 119 8.18 17.40 -13.78
N LYS A 120 9.14 17.21 -14.68
CA LYS A 120 9.75 15.89 -14.87
C LYS A 120 10.51 15.49 -13.60
N PRO A 121 10.31 14.27 -13.08
CA PRO A 121 11.01 13.81 -11.90
C PRO A 121 12.51 13.73 -12.18
N LYS A 122 13.32 14.12 -11.19
CA LYS A 122 14.79 14.05 -11.27
C LYS A 122 15.30 12.63 -11.06
N ASP A 123 14.62 11.84 -10.22
CA ASP A 123 14.92 10.45 -9.95
C ASP A 123 13.61 9.63 -9.88
N LEU A 124 13.46 8.66 -10.77
CA LEU A 124 12.29 7.76 -10.81
C LEU A 124 12.40 6.61 -9.79
N ASN A 125 13.56 6.41 -9.18
CA ASN A 125 13.79 5.42 -8.14
C ASN A 125 13.60 5.98 -6.73
N ASP A 126 13.45 7.30 -6.60
CA ASP A 126 13.13 7.94 -5.32
C ASP A 126 11.75 7.46 -4.82
N PRO A 127 11.66 6.91 -3.58
CA PRO A 127 10.42 6.35 -3.05
C PRO A 127 9.26 7.35 -3.02
N THR A 128 9.52 8.61 -2.68
CA THR A 128 8.51 9.68 -2.64
C THR A 128 7.96 9.96 -4.05
N THR A 129 8.85 10.00 -5.03
CA THR A 129 8.49 10.13 -6.45
C THR A 129 7.67 8.91 -6.91
N GLN A 130 8.08 7.69 -6.61
CA GLN A 130 7.32 6.49 -6.97
C GLN A 130 5.91 6.49 -6.35
N TYR A 131 5.80 6.89 -5.08
CA TYR A 131 4.53 6.96 -4.38
C TYR A 131 3.61 8.05 -4.98
N ARG A 132 4.14 9.24 -5.25
CA ARG A 132 3.42 10.33 -5.94
C ARG A 132 2.84 9.87 -7.27
N PHE A 133 3.65 9.19 -8.09
CA PHE A 133 3.20 8.66 -9.39
C PHE A 133 2.15 7.55 -9.24
N SER A 134 2.26 6.71 -8.20
CA SER A 134 1.25 5.70 -7.88
C SER A 134 -0.11 6.34 -7.54
N LEU A 135 -0.12 7.37 -6.68
CA LEU A 135 -1.35 8.10 -6.32
C LEU A 135 -1.95 8.83 -7.53
N ALA A 136 -1.11 9.46 -8.36
CA ALA A 136 -1.56 10.12 -9.58
C ALA A 136 -2.16 9.13 -10.60
N ALA A 137 -1.61 7.91 -10.69
CA ALA A 137 -2.15 6.83 -11.52
C ALA A 137 -3.53 6.36 -11.01
N GLU A 138 -3.71 6.22 -9.69
CA GLU A 138 -5.00 5.90 -9.06
C GLU A 138 -6.06 6.96 -9.37
N LEU A 139 -5.70 8.25 -9.22
CA LEU A 139 -6.61 9.37 -9.51
C LEU A 139 -6.94 9.52 -11.00
N SER A 140 -6.11 8.95 -11.87
CA SER A 140 -6.32 8.90 -13.32
C SER A 140 -7.02 7.63 -13.78
N LEU A 141 -7.34 6.68 -12.88
CA LEU A 141 -7.79 5.33 -13.23
C LEU A 141 -8.96 5.31 -14.21
N PHE A 142 -10.00 6.12 -13.98
CA PHE A 142 -11.22 6.10 -14.78
C PHE A 142 -11.16 6.95 -16.05
N ARG A 143 -10.00 7.51 -16.41
CA ARG A 143 -9.86 8.35 -17.60
C ARG A 143 -10.27 7.60 -18.88
N ASP A 144 -9.92 6.31 -18.96
CA ASP A 144 -10.25 5.41 -20.04
C ASP A 144 -10.11 3.95 -19.60
N LYS A 145 -10.80 3.05 -20.31
CA LYS A 145 -10.82 1.62 -19.98
C LYS A 145 -9.44 0.93 -20.13
N PRO A 146 -8.66 1.19 -21.20
CA PRO A 146 -7.31 0.62 -21.34
C PRO A 146 -6.40 0.93 -20.16
N MET A 147 -6.35 2.18 -19.68
CA MET A 147 -5.58 2.60 -18.52
C MET A 147 -6.02 1.82 -17.27
N ALA A 148 -7.32 1.74 -17.02
CA ALA A 148 -7.85 0.99 -15.88
C ALA A 148 -7.47 -0.50 -15.93
N GLN A 149 -7.55 -1.12 -17.11
CA GLN A 149 -7.16 -2.52 -17.30
C GLN A 149 -5.66 -2.74 -17.12
N MET A 150 -4.84 -1.81 -17.59
CA MET A 150 -3.39 -1.84 -17.38
C MET A 150 -3.05 -1.74 -15.89
N LEU A 151 -3.66 -0.82 -15.15
CA LEU A 151 -3.45 -0.67 -13.71
C LEU A 151 -3.99 -1.86 -12.92
N HIS A 152 -5.12 -2.45 -13.32
CA HIS A 152 -5.63 -3.69 -12.74
C HIS A 152 -4.66 -4.86 -12.94
N ALA A 153 -4.11 -5.02 -14.14
CA ALA A 153 -3.12 -6.04 -14.44
C ALA A 153 -1.78 -5.80 -13.71
N ALA A 154 -1.31 -4.55 -13.67
CA ALA A 154 -0.07 -4.17 -12.99
C ALA A 154 -0.17 -4.33 -11.46
N ALA A 155 -1.35 -4.10 -10.89
CA ALA A 155 -1.62 -4.33 -9.48
C ALA A 155 -1.64 -5.82 -9.10
N GLY A 156 -1.67 -6.74 -10.08
CA GLY A 156 -1.71 -8.19 -9.84
C GLY A 156 -2.96 -8.68 -9.09
N SER A 157 -4.02 -7.86 -9.03
CA SER A 157 -5.18 -8.09 -8.16
C SER A 157 -6.07 -9.24 -8.66
N GLU A 158 -6.27 -10.28 -7.83
CA GLU A 158 -7.27 -11.34 -8.07
C GLU A 158 -8.75 -10.85 -8.03
N LEU A 159 -9.03 -9.62 -7.58
CA LEU A 159 -10.39 -9.06 -7.64
C LEU A 159 -10.89 -8.95 -9.08
N PRO A 160 -12.18 -9.26 -9.35
CA PRO A 160 -12.81 -8.92 -10.61
C PRO A 160 -12.60 -7.45 -10.93
N PHE A 161 -12.32 -7.14 -12.20
CA PHE A 161 -11.97 -5.79 -12.68
C PHE A 161 -12.84 -4.68 -12.06
N MET A 162 -14.15 -4.91 -11.97
CA MET A 162 -15.06 -3.89 -11.45
C MET A 162 -15.08 -3.76 -9.93
N GLU A 163 -14.78 -4.81 -9.18
CA GLU A 163 -14.59 -4.73 -7.72
C GLU A 163 -13.29 -4.00 -7.39
N PHE A 164 -12.24 -4.21 -8.20
CA PHE A 164 -11.02 -3.40 -8.14
C PHE A 164 -11.35 -1.92 -8.37
N CYS A 165 -12.09 -1.59 -9.44
CA CYS A 165 -12.54 -0.22 -9.70
C CYS A 165 -13.34 0.37 -8.52
N LYS A 166 -14.28 -0.36 -7.94
CA LYS A 166 -15.07 0.10 -6.78
C LYS A 166 -14.17 0.44 -5.58
N ARG A 167 -13.20 -0.41 -5.28
CA ARG A 167 -12.22 -0.17 -4.20
C ARG A 167 -11.39 1.08 -4.48
N GLN A 168 -10.86 1.21 -5.70
CA GLN A 168 -10.07 2.40 -6.06
C GLN A 168 -10.91 3.68 -5.95
N ARG A 169 -12.17 3.65 -6.39
CA ARG A 169 -13.06 4.81 -6.22
C ARG A 169 -13.24 5.21 -4.74
N GLN A 170 -13.30 4.26 -3.81
CA GLN A 170 -13.42 4.58 -2.38
C GLN A 170 -12.18 5.31 -1.85
N ASN A 171 -11.01 4.98 -2.39
CA ASN A 171 -9.72 5.52 -1.96
C ASN A 171 -9.34 6.85 -2.62
N MET A 172 -9.92 7.21 -3.76
CA MET A 172 -9.56 8.43 -4.51
C MET A 172 -9.56 9.72 -3.67
N LYS A 173 -10.49 9.89 -2.71
CA LYS A 173 -10.47 11.09 -1.84
C LYS A 173 -9.21 11.08 -0.95
N THR A 174 -8.89 9.93 -0.38
CA THR A 174 -7.70 9.74 0.45
C THR A 174 -6.44 9.96 -0.38
N ALA A 175 -6.34 9.34 -1.56
CA ALA A 175 -5.21 9.49 -2.47
C ALA A 175 -4.98 10.95 -2.88
N LEU A 176 -6.06 11.71 -3.13
CA LEU A 176 -5.98 13.13 -3.48
C LEU A 176 -5.39 13.97 -2.36
N ASN A 177 -5.80 13.74 -1.11
CA ASN A 177 -5.29 14.51 0.03
C ASN A 177 -3.90 14.02 0.49
N GLN A 178 -3.56 12.76 0.25
CA GLN A 178 -2.19 12.25 0.44
C GLN A 178 -1.18 12.97 -0.48
N LEU A 179 -1.58 13.39 -1.69
CA LEU A 179 -0.71 14.17 -2.58
C LEU A 179 -0.40 15.57 -2.05
N LEU A 180 -1.33 16.22 -1.34
CA LEU A 180 -1.09 17.52 -0.69
C LEU A 180 -0.06 17.39 0.43
N GLN A 181 -0.19 16.32 1.20
CA GLN A 181 0.68 16.05 2.34
C GLN A 181 1.99 15.37 1.95
N LEU A 182 2.22 15.14 0.66
CA LEU A 182 3.36 14.36 0.19
C LEU A 182 4.68 15.14 0.31
N ASP A 183 4.62 16.47 0.16
CA ASP A 183 5.73 17.40 0.43
C ASP A 183 5.64 18.05 1.82
N GLU A 184 4.45 18.11 2.45
CA GLU A 184 4.33 18.35 3.89
C GLU A 184 4.74 17.13 4.73
N TYR A 185 5.06 16.01 4.09
CA TYR A 185 6.00 15.01 4.59
C TYR A 185 7.45 15.48 4.39
N GLN A 186 7.71 16.78 4.57
CA GLN A 186 8.79 17.13 5.48
C GLN A 186 8.41 16.54 6.82
N ALA A 187 9.35 15.86 7.48
CA ALA A 187 9.17 15.44 8.86
C ALA A 187 8.33 16.49 9.57
N VAL A 188 7.19 16.08 10.16
CA VAL A 188 6.60 16.82 11.26
C VAL A 188 7.82 17.34 12.02
N PRO A 189 8.02 18.66 12.24
CA PRO A 189 8.93 19.04 13.28
C PRO A 189 8.32 18.33 14.47
N GLY A 190 8.89 17.18 14.82
CA GLY A 190 8.28 16.33 15.82
C GLY A 190 8.05 17.23 17.03
N ALA A 191 7.43 16.70 18.05
CA ALA A 191 8.33 16.09 19.02
C ALA A 191 9.74 15.80 18.43
N GLN A 192 10.57 16.83 18.23
CA GLN A 192 12.00 16.73 18.06
C GLN A 192 12.55 16.38 19.44
N ALA A 193 12.05 15.27 20.01
CA ALA A 193 12.96 14.24 20.41
C ALA A 193 13.58 13.72 19.10
N ALA A 194 14.49 14.51 18.52
CA ALA A 194 15.65 13.88 17.93
C ALA A 194 16.09 12.93 19.04
N LEU A 195 16.00 11.62 18.80
CA LEU A 195 16.62 10.66 19.69
C LEU A 195 17.98 11.24 20.00
N ASP A 196 18.24 11.54 21.27
CA ASP A 196 19.58 11.97 21.62
C ASP A 196 20.51 10.88 21.06
N SER A 197 21.62 11.29 20.46
CA SER A 197 22.62 10.39 19.91
C SER A 197 22.89 9.19 20.84
N GLU A 198 22.85 9.41 22.16
CA GLU A 198 22.98 8.38 23.19
C GLU A 198 21.84 7.34 23.19
N GLN A 199 20.58 7.75 23.05
CA GLN A 199 19.43 6.84 23.03
C GLN A 199 19.42 6.00 21.74
N ALA A 200 19.73 6.63 20.60
CA ALA A 200 19.85 5.91 19.32
C ALA A 200 21.01 4.89 19.36
N GLU A 201 22.17 5.27 19.91
CA GLU A 201 23.32 4.37 20.12
C GLU A 201 22.97 3.21 21.07
N GLN A 202 22.22 3.49 22.14
CA GLN A 202 21.78 2.48 23.09
C GLN A 202 20.86 1.45 22.43
N TRP A 203 19.86 1.90 21.66
CA TRP A 203 18.97 1.00 20.94
C TRP A 203 19.74 0.15 19.93
N GLN A 204 20.66 0.76 19.18
CA GLN A 204 21.53 0.02 18.26
C GLN A 204 22.34 -1.06 18.99
N GLN A 205 22.91 -0.74 20.16
CA GLN A 205 23.62 -1.72 20.98
C GLN A 205 22.71 -2.88 21.41
N TRP A 206 21.46 -2.61 21.79
CA TRP A 206 20.51 -3.66 22.14
C TRP A 206 20.13 -4.53 20.95
N PHE A 207 19.99 -3.96 19.74
CA PHE A 207 19.81 -4.75 18.51
C PHE A 207 21.01 -5.65 18.22
N GLU A 208 22.23 -5.14 18.34
CA GLU A 208 23.45 -5.93 18.15
C GLU A 208 23.54 -7.09 19.16
N LEU A 209 23.15 -6.85 20.41
CA LEU A 209 23.08 -7.88 21.45
C LEU A 209 21.95 -8.90 21.16
N ALA A 210 20.80 -8.45 20.66
CA ALA A 210 19.71 -9.32 20.24
C ALA A 210 20.17 -10.25 19.11
N ASP A 211 20.88 -9.73 18.10
CA ASP A 211 21.36 -10.51 16.97
C ASP A 211 22.52 -11.46 17.32
N ALA A 212 23.32 -11.12 18.34
CA ALA A 212 24.32 -12.02 18.89
C ALA A 212 23.71 -13.18 19.71
N CYS A 213 22.47 -13.03 20.18
CA CYS A 213 21.78 -14.03 20.99
C CYS A 213 21.19 -15.16 20.14
N ARG A 214 21.49 -16.41 20.52
CA ARG A 214 20.91 -17.61 19.88
C ARG A 214 19.67 -18.13 20.57
N ASP A 215 19.53 -17.83 21.86
CA ASP A 215 18.38 -18.22 22.66
C ASP A 215 17.23 -17.22 22.40
N PRO A 216 16.06 -17.67 21.91
CA PRO A 216 14.93 -16.79 21.64
C PRO A 216 14.44 -16.04 22.88
N GLN A 217 14.57 -16.64 24.07
CA GLN A 217 14.15 -16.00 25.32
C GLN A 217 15.09 -14.84 25.70
N ALA A 218 16.41 -15.03 25.58
CA ALA A 218 17.38 -13.95 25.76
C ALA A 218 17.21 -12.83 24.70
N ARG A 219 16.95 -13.21 23.44
CA ARG A 219 16.72 -12.26 22.34
C ARG A 219 15.46 -11.42 22.56
N LEU A 220 14.36 -12.05 23.00
CA LEU A 220 13.12 -11.38 23.38
C LEU A 220 13.36 -10.26 24.41
N GLY A 221 14.15 -10.54 25.45
CA GLY A 221 14.45 -9.54 26.49
C GLY A 221 15.24 -8.32 26.00
N TRP A 222 15.97 -8.41 24.88
CA TRP A 222 16.60 -7.24 24.26
C TRP A 222 15.62 -6.40 23.46
N PHE A 223 14.69 -7.04 22.74
CA PHE A 223 13.62 -6.32 22.05
C PHE A 223 12.65 -5.66 23.01
N ASP A 224 12.29 -6.34 24.12
CA ASP A 224 11.45 -5.75 25.18
C ASP A 224 12.08 -4.46 25.73
N LYS A 225 13.42 -4.41 25.91
CA LYS A 225 14.09 -3.17 26.34
C LYS A 225 13.95 -2.02 25.36
N VAL A 226 14.10 -2.28 24.06
CA VAL A 226 13.90 -1.25 23.02
C VAL A 226 12.45 -0.78 23.05
N ILE A 227 11.49 -1.70 23.18
CA ILE A 227 10.06 -1.39 23.20
C ILE A 227 9.70 -0.56 24.44
N ASP A 228 10.09 -1.01 25.63
CA ASP A 228 9.80 -0.33 26.89
C ASP A 228 10.33 1.10 26.93
N ASP A 229 11.48 1.34 26.30
CA ASP A 229 12.11 2.66 26.22
C ASP A 229 11.53 3.54 25.10
N ALA A 230 11.18 2.95 23.95
CA ALA A 230 10.72 3.69 22.77
C ALA A 230 9.20 3.94 22.76
N GLU A 231 8.37 3.00 23.23
CA GLU A 231 6.90 3.09 23.18
C GLU A 231 6.34 4.37 23.83
N PRO A 232 6.84 4.86 24.99
CA PRO A 232 6.36 6.10 25.58
C PRO A 232 6.57 7.35 24.72
N LEU A 233 7.44 7.29 23.70
CA LEU A 233 7.73 8.41 22.79
C LEU A 233 6.66 8.55 21.69
N PHE A 234 5.86 7.50 21.44
CA PHE A 234 4.91 7.44 20.32
C PHE A 234 3.50 7.18 20.84
N ASP A 235 2.82 8.27 21.20
CA ASP A 235 1.47 8.19 21.76
C ASP A 235 0.39 7.81 20.72
N ALA A 236 -0.84 7.67 21.19
CA ALA A 236 -1.96 7.31 20.32
C ALA A 236 -2.22 8.35 19.21
N ALA A 237 -1.94 9.64 19.46
CA ALA A 237 -2.15 10.69 18.47
C ALA A 237 -1.11 10.57 17.33
N PHE A 238 0.14 10.27 17.67
CA PHE A 238 1.18 9.96 16.70
C PHE A 238 0.77 8.82 15.77
N TRP A 239 0.34 7.68 16.32
CA TRP A 239 -0.05 6.52 15.49
C TRP A 239 -1.32 6.78 14.67
N GLN A 240 -2.26 7.57 15.18
CA GLN A 240 -3.44 8.00 14.41
C GLN A 240 -3.03 8.86 13.22
N GLN A 241 -2.08 9.79 13.40
CA GLN A 241 -1.55 10.62 12.32
C GLN A 241 -0.84 9.80 11.25
N MET A 242 -0.14 8.72 11.65
CA MET A 242 0.52 7.82 10.70
C MET A 242 -0.46 7.04 9.81
N ALA A 243 -1.72 6.90 10.21
CA ALA A 243 -2.80 6.28 9.42
C ALA A 243 -2.42 4.92 8.78
N GLY A 244 -1.64 4.10 9.50
CA GLY A 244 -1.17 2.80 9.02
C GLY A 244 0.09 2.83 8.14
N HIS A 245 0.76 3.98 8.04
CA HIS A 245 2.05 4.17 7.37
C HIS A 245 3.20 4.38 8.36
N GLY A 246 3.17 3.72 9.52
CA GLY A 246 4.16 3.94 10.59
C GLY A 246 5.63 3.75 10.18
N TRP A 247 5.91 2.98 9.12
CA TRP A 247 7.26 2.80 8.61
C TRP A 247 7.86 4.07 7.98
N SER A 248 7.03 5.02 7.54
CA SER A 248 7.52 6.30 7.01
C SER A 248 8.18 7.15 8.09
N ALA A 249 7.78 7.00 9.36
CA ALA A 249 8.38 7.72 10.49
C ALA A 249 9.72 7.08 10.87
N HIS A 250 10.82 7.75 10.50
CA HIS A 250 12.17 7.25 10.70
C HIS A 250 12.50 6.99 12.17
N GLU A 251 12.02 7.86 13.05
CA GLU A 251 12.15 7.81 14.50
C GLU A 251 11.44 6.61 15.13
N ALA A 252 10.34 6.13 14.54
CA ALA A 252 9.56 5.01 15.04
C ALA A 252 10.03 3.64 14.50
N ARG A 253 10.90 3.61 13.47
CA ARG A 253 11.41 2.36 12.88
C ARG A 253 12.10 1.44 13.89
N PRO A 254 12.94 1.91 14.83
CA PRO A 254 13.53 1.05 15.84
C PRO A 254 12.48 0.34 16.69
N LEU A 255 11.42 1.04 17.13
CA LEU A 255 10.31 0.43 17.88
C LEU A 255 9.59 -0.63 17.04
N LEU A 256 9.23 -0.30 15.80
CA LEU A 256 8.54 -1.22 14.88
C LEU A 256 9.37 -2.47 14.59
N ALA A 257 10.67 -2.30 14.35
CA ALA A 257 11.60 -3.40 14.14
C ALA A 257 11.77 -4.28 15.40
N ALA A 258 11.84 -3.66 16.58
CA ALA A 258 11.92 -4.40 17.84
C ALA A 258 10.64 -5.21 18.11
N ARG A 259 9.47 -4.63 17.82
CA ARG A 259 8.18 -5.35 17.91
C ARG A 259 8.10 -6.53 16.93
N ALA A 260 8.59 -6.38 15.70
CA ALA A 260 8.67 -7.49 14.75
C ALA A 260 9.61 -8.60 15.24
N GLY A 261 10.80 -8.22 15.73
CA GLY A 261 11.75 -9.15 16.33
C GLY A 261 11.21 -9.87 17.56
N ARG A 262 10.44 -9.17 18.40
CA ARG A 262 9.68 -9.73 19.53
C ARG A 262 8.67 -10.75 19.05
N ALA A 263 7.85 -10.44 18.04
CA ALA A 263 6.88 -11.37 17.47
C ALA A 263 7.55 -12.66 16.96
N ASP A 264 8.69 -12.55 16.27
CA ASP A 264 9.48 -13.70 15.81
C ASP A 264 10.01 -14.55 16.98
N CYS A 265 10.47 -13.91 18.06
CA CYS A 265 10.91 -14.63 19.26
C CYS A 265 9.75 -15.36 19.95
N LEU A 266 8.60 -14.70 20.08
CA LEU A 266 7.38 -15.29 20.65
C LEU A 266 6.93 -16.51 19.85
N LEU A 267 6.96 -16.42 18.51
CA LEU A 267 6.66 -17.55 17.63
C LEU A 267 7.59 -18.74 17.91
N ARG A 268 8.90 -18.49 18.01
CA ARG A 268 9.92 -19.52 18.30
C ARG A 268 9.80 -20.15 19.68
N LEU A 269 9.33 -19.38 20.65
CA LEU A 269 9.05 -19.85 22.01
C LEU A 269 7.72 -20.62 22.11
N GLY A 270 6.97 -20.73 21.01
CA GLY A 270 5.66 -21.39 20.98
C GLY A 270 4.55 -20.56 21.63
N GLN A 271 4.78 -19.26 21.87
CA GLN A 271 3.78 -18.33 22.41
C GLN A 271 2.89 -17.79 21.29
N LEU A 272 2.19 -18.70 20.61
CA LEU A 272 1.56 -18.46 19.31
C LEU A 272 0.53 -17.32 19.32
N GLU A 273 -0.34 -17.25 20.34
CA GLU A 273 -1.35 -16.18 20.42
C GLU A 273 -0.74 -14.80 20.60
N GLN A 274 0.36 -14.70 21.37
CA GLN A 274 1.06 -13.43 21.57
C GLN A 274 1.76 -13.01 20.29
N ALA A 275 2.45 -13.95 19.61
CA ALA A 275 3.06 -13.69 18.31
C ALA A 275 2.02 -13.21 17.27
N ARG A 276 0.86 -13.90 17.19
CA ARG A 276 -0.26 -13.51 16.32
C ARG A 276 -0.72 -12.08 16.61
N SER A 277 -0.95 -11.76 17.88
CA SER A 277 -1.40 -10.43 18.30
C SER A 277 -0.40 -9.34 17.89
N GLU A 278 0.90 -9.58 18.08
CA GLU A 278 1.94 -8.63 17.68
C GLU A 278 2.03 -8.45 16.17
N TYR A 279 2.02 -9.53 15.38
CA TYR A 279 2.02 -9.41 13.93
C TYR A 279 0.79 -8.65 13.41
N LEU A 280 -0.40 -8.91 13.96
CA LEU A 280 -1.62 -8.21 13.56
C LEU A 280 -1.54 -6.72 13.91
N ALA A 281 -1.09 -6.37 15.12
CA ALA A 281 -0.90 -4.98 15.51
C ALA A 281 0.10 -4.27 14.59
N LEU A 282 1.21 -4.94 14.22
CA LEU A 282 2.17 -4.38 13.27
C LEU A 282 1.58 -4.21 11.87
N LEU A 283 0.72 -5.12 11.41
CA LEU A 283 0.02 -4.99 10.14
C LEU A 283 -1.03 -3.87 10.12
N ASP A 284 -1.51 -3.42 11.28
CA ASP A 284 -2.38 -2.24 11.40
C ASP A 284 -1.56 -0.95 11.38
N LEU A 285 -0.36 -0.96 11.97
CA LEU A 285 0.57 0.17 11.97
C LEU A 285 1.34 0.34 10.65
N CYS A 286 1.58 -0.76 9.93
CA CYS A 286 2.33 -0.84 8.68
C CYS A 286 1.49 -1.63 7.65
N ILE A 287 0.54 -0.95 7.01
CA ILE A 287 -0.42 -1.59 6.10
C ILE A 287 0.26 -2.29 4.92
N ALA A 288 1.36 -1.70 4.42
CA ALA A 288 2.17 -2.24 3.33
C ALA A 288 3.13 -3.36 3.76
N ASP A 289 3.22 -3.66 5.05
CA ASP A 289 4.01 -4.74 5.63
C ASP A 289 5.50 -4.69 5.23
N GLU A 290 6.13 -3.54 5.40
CA GLU A 290 7.57 -3.33 5.16
C GLU A 290 8.44 -4.22 6.05
N LEU A 291 7.91 -4.63 7.20
CA LEU A 291 8.54 -5.55 8.16
C LEU A 291 8.45 -7.02 7.73
N GLY A 292 7.59 -7.36 6.76
CA GLY A 292 7.41 -8.73 6.29
C GLY A 292 6.69 -9.67 7.26
N CYS A 293 5.85 -9.13 8.16
CA CYS A 293 5.07 -9.88 9.15
C CYS A 293 4.11 -10.89 8.51
N ARG A 294 3.67 -10.67 7.27
CA ARG A 294 2.79 -11.60 6.55
C ARG A 294 3.39 -13.00 6.42
N TYR A 295 4.71 -13.11 6.31
CA TYR A 295 5.38 -14.41 6.12
C TYR A 295 5.25 -15.31 7.36
N PRO A 296 5.78 -14.95 8.54
CA PRO A 296 5.62 -15.76 9.74
C PRO A 296 4.15 -15.91 10.14
N LEU A 297 3.33 -14.87 9.97
CA LEU A 297 1.90 -14.94 10.28
C LEU A 297 1.16 -15.98 9.42
N SER A 298 1.49 -16.07 8.12
CA SER A 298 0.91 -17.09 7.23
C SER A 298 1.26 -18.52 7.68
N SER A 299 2.49 -18.74 8.14
CA SER A 299 2.95 -20.03 8.66
C SER A 299 2.31 -20.37 10.00
N LEU A 300 2.14 -19.37 10.86
CA LEU A 300 1.42 -19.49 12.12
C LEU A 300 -0.04 -19.94 11.88
N TYR A 301 -0.75 -19.31 10.95
CA TYR A 301 -2.12 -19.73 10.61
C TYR A 301 -2.18 -21.16 10.08
N ALA A 302 -1.23 -21.55 9.22
CA ALA A 302 -1.15 -22.92 8.72
C ALA A 302 -0.88 -23.94 9.85
N LEU A 303 -0.03 -23.60 10.81
CA LEU A 303 0.28 -24.43 11.98
C LEU A 303 -0.96 -24.60 12.88
N GLN A 304 -1.70 -23.52 13.12
CA GLN A 304 -2.94 -23.55 13.91
C GLN A 304 -4.10 -24.22 13.17
N GLY A 305 -4.05 -24.27 11.82
CA GLY A 305 -5.15 -24.71 10.99
C GLY A 305 -6.24 -23.65 10.83
N ASP A 306 -5.91 -22.37 11.06
CA ASP A 306 -6.81 -21.24 10.84
C ASP A 306 -6.83 -20.86 9.35
N TRP A 307 -7.43 -21.75 8.55
CA TRP A 307 -7.47 -21.62 7.09
C TRP A 307 -8.26 -20.41 6.61
N ALA A 308 -9.24 -19.95 7.41
CA ALA A 308 -10.01 -18.75 7.11
C ALA A 308 -9.12 -17.50 7.22
N ALA A 309 -8.35 -17.37 8.31
CA ALA A 309 -7.42 -16.27 8.47
C ALA A 309 -6.27 -16.32 7.45
N LEU A 310 -5.74 -17.51 7.15
CA LEU A 310 -4.73 -17.67 6.10
C LEU A 310 -5.27 -17.22 4.73
N ARG A 311 -6.49 -17.63 4.38
CA ARG A 311 -7.13 -17.20 3.12
C ARG A 311 -7.29 -15.68 3.06
N ALA A 312 -7.75 -15.06 4.15
CA ALA A 312 -7.90 -13.61 4.21
C ALA A 312 -6.54 -12.88 4.06
N LEU A 313 -5.50 -13.42 4.70
CA LEU A 313 -4.13 -12.89 4.59
C LEU A 313 -3.59 -13.01 3.15
N LEU A 314 -3.81 -14.15 2.49
CA LEU A 314 -3.40 -14.38 1.09
C LEU A 314 -4.15 -13.48 0.09
N VAL A 315 -5.39 -13.07 0.42
CA VAL A 315 -6.14 -12.07 -0.38
C VAL A 315 -5.62 -10.66 -0.11
N ARG A 316 -5.26 -10.35 1.14
CA ARG A 316 -4.67 -9.05 1.51
C ARG A 316 -3.30 -8.85 0.84
N PHE A 317 -2.47 -9.89 0.83
CA PHE A 317 -1.13 -9.91 0.25
C PHE A 317 -1.08 -10.87 -0.93
N ASP A 318 -1.62 -10.42 -2.06
CA ASP A 318 -1.68 -11.21 -3.29
C ASP A 318 -0.35 -11.14 -4.05
N GLU A 319 0.66 -11.81 -3.50
CA GLU A 319 2.00 -11.89 -4.07
C GLU A 319 2.40 -13.33 -4.38
N ALA A 320 3.24 -13.49 -5.40
CA ALA A 320 3.81 -14.77 -5.81
C ALA A 320 5.12 -15.11 -5.07
N SER A 321 5.24 -14.72 -3.80
CA SER A 321 6.39 -15.07 -2.97
C SER A 321 6.38 -16.57 -2.67
N SER A 322 7.57 -17.18 -2.57
CA SER A 322 7.68 -18.62 -2.34
C SER A 322 6.91 -19.03 -1.07
N TRP A 323 7.05 -18.23 -0.01
CA TRP A 323 6.44 -18.44 1.29
C TRP A 323 4.91 -18.54 1.22
N LEU A 324 4.26 -17.54 0.62
CA LEU A 324 2.81 -17.51 0.51
C LEU A 324 2.30 -18.57 -0.46
N LEU A 325 3.02 -18.86 -1.55
CA LEU A 325 2.66 -19.91 -2.50
C LEU A 325 2.69 -21.30 -1.84
N TYR A 326 3.70 -21.61 -1.02
CA TYR A 326 3.75 -22.88 -0.30
C TYR A 326 2.64 -22.99 0.75
N ASN A 327 2.34 -21.92 1.48
CA ASN A 327 1.23 -21.93 2.44
C ASN A 327 -0.15 -22.00 1.74
N ARG A 328 -0.29 -21.38 0.55
CA ARG A 328 -1.47 -21.51 -0.33
C ARG A 328 -1.63 -22.94 -0.84
N ALA A 329 -0.54 -23.61 -1.21
CA ALA A 329 -0.55 -25.02 -1.62
C ALA A 329 -0.93 -25.95 -0.45
N LEU A 330 -0.36 -25.73 0.73
CA LEU A 330 -0.71 -26.48 1.94
C LEU A 330 -2.19 -26.31 2.31
N MET A 331 -2.70 -25.08 2.30
CA MET A 331 -4.12 -24.80 2.55
C MET A 331 -5.02 -25.52 1.56
N ALA A 332 -4.72 -25.44 0.25
CA ALA A 332 -5.50 -26.15 -0.77
C ALA A 332 -5.45 -27.67 -0.59
N PHE A 333 -4.30 -28.22 -0.20
CA PHE A 333 -4.17 -29.66 0.08
C PHE A 333 -5.11 -30.09 1.20
N VAL A 334 -5.18 -29.31 2.28
CA VAL A 334 -6.01 -29.63 3.44
C VAL A 334 -7.50 -29.37 3.18
N CYS A 335 -7.85 -28.26 2.54
CA CYS A 335 -9.25 -27.86 2.34
C CYS A 335 -9.90 -28.56 1.13
N ASP A 336 -9.16 -28.72 0.04
CA ASP A 336 -9.71 -29.08 -1.27
C ASP A 336 -9.16 -30.43 -1.80
N GLY A 337 -8.13 -30.97 -1.14
CA GLY A 337 -7.50 -32.25 -1.48
C GLY A 337 -6.30 -32.14 -2.44
N PRO A 338 -5.53 -33.22 -2.60
CA PRO A 338 -4.24 -33.23 -3.30
C PRO A 338 -4.34 -32.88 -4.78
N GLU A 339 -5.40 -33.32 -5.47
CA GLU A 339 -5.57 -33.08 -6.91
C GLU A 339 -5.76 -31.59 -7.21
N VAL A 340 -6.54 -30.88 -6.39
CA VAL A 340 -6.79 -29.43 -6.51
C VAL A 340 -5.58 -28.61 -6.06
N ALA A 341 -4.78 -29.14 -5.14
CA ALA A 341 -3.58 -28.49 -4.62
C ALA A 341 -2.37 -28.60 -5.57
N GLN A 342 -2.34 -29.61 -6.44
CA GLN A 342 -1.17 -29.90 -7.28
C GLN A 342 -0.70 -28.69 -8.12
N PRO A 343 -1.57 -27.98 -8.86
CA PRO A 343 -1.12 -26.82 -9.64
C PRO A 343 -0.54 -25.69 -8.78
N ARG A 344 -1.02 -25.55 -7.54
CA ARG A 344 -0.50 -24.56 -6.58
C ARG A 344 0.86 -24.97 -6.04
N LEU A 345 1.05 -26.27 -5.79
CA LEU A 345 2.35 -26.81 -5.42
C LEU A 345 3.37 -26.62 -6.54
N ASP A 346 3.00 -26.87 -7.80
CA ASP A 346 3.88 -26.68 -8.96
C ASP A 346 4.31 -25.20 -9.07
N ALA A 347 3.38 -24.26 -8.84
CA ALA A 347 3.69 -22.84 -8.80
C ALA A 347 4.66 -22.48 -7.64
N ALA A 348 4.44 -23.05 -6.45
CA ALA A 348 5.33 -22.85 -5.30
C ALA A 348 6.74 -23.40 -5.55
N ILE A 349 6.86 -24.59 -6.15
CA ILE A 349 8.13 -25.21 -6.54
C ILE A 349 8.85 -24.36 -7.59
N LYS A 350 8.12 -23.80 -8.55
CA LYS A 350 8.70 -22.88 -9.54
C LYS A 350 9.26 -21.62 -8.89
N ALA A 351 8.60 -21.10 -7.84
CA ALA A 351 9.08 -19.93 -7.10
C ALA A 351 10.35 -20.25 -6.30
N ASN A 352 10.41 -21.40 -5.61
CA ASN A 352 11.64 -21.84 -4.93
C ASN A 352 11.77 -23.38 -4.88
N ALA A 353 12.52 -23.93 -5.83
CA ALA A 353 12.73 -25.37 -5.96
C ALA A 353 13.55 -26.00 -4.81
N HIS A 354 14.12 -25.21 -3.90
CA HIS A 354 14.89 -25.72 -2.77
C HIS A 354 14.03 -26.12 -1.57
N VAL A 355 12.81 -25.57 -1.46
CA VAL A 355 11.90 -25.81 -0.32
C VAL A 355 11.54 -27.29 -0.16
N PRO A 356 11.21 -28.09 -1.21
CA PRO A 356 10.80 -29.48 -1.01
C PRO A 356 11.89 -30.33 -0.38
N ALA A 357 13.13 -30.17 -0.84
CA ALA A 357 14.28 -30.89 -0.28
C ALA A 357 14.54 -30.52 1.20
N CYS A 358 14.26 -29.28 1.59
CA CYS A 358 14.37 -28.81 2.97
C CYS A 358 13.24 -29.37 3.84
N LEU A 359 11.98 -29.26 3.41
CA LEU A 359 10.80 -29.80 4.11
C LEU A 359 10.91 -31.31 4.36
N LEU A 360 11.33 -32.06 3.34
CA LEU A 360 11.51 -33.51 3.40
C LEU A 360 12.76 -33.94 4.18
N GLY A 361 13.58 -33.00 4.67
CA GLY A 361 14.80 -33.30 5.43
C GLY A 361 15.92 -33.94 4.59
N GLN A 362 15.83 -33.87 3.27
CA GLN A 362 16.86 -34.36 2.35
C GLN A 362 18.07 -33.40 2.32
N ARG A 363 17.84 -32.14 2.69
CA ARG A 363 18.87 -31.14 2.88
C ARG A 363 18.97 -30.76 4.34
N LYS A 364 20.21 -30.66 4.84
CA LYS A 364 20.49 -30.20 6.20
C LYS A 364 20.16 -28.71 6.31
N LEU A 365 19.26 -28.38 7.24
CA LEU A 365 18.97 -26.99 7.59
C LEU A 365 20.19 -26.35 8.26
N PRO A 366 20.41 -25.04 8.05
CA PRO A 366 21.49 -24.33 8.71
C PRO A 366 21.27 -24.38 10.23
N LYS A 367 22.38 -24.41 10.98
CA LYS A 367 22.32 -24.38 12.45
C LYS A 367 21.86 -23.02 12.99
N GLN A 368 21.96 -21.99 12.16
CA GLN A 368 21.54 -20.62 12.42
C GLN A 368 20.57 -20.21 11.33
N GLU A 369 19.57 -19.42 11.71
CA GLU A 369 18.70 -18.81 10.73
C GLU A 369 19.52 -17.84 9.86
N PRO A 370 19.29 -17.80 8.55
CA PRO A 370 19.92 -16.79 7.70
C PRO A 370 19.52 -15.38 8.14
N GLN A 371 20.50 -14.49 8.30
CA GLN A 371 20.26 -13.08 8.65
C GLN A 371 19.57 -12.31 7.52
N SER A 372 19.79 -12.76 6.28
CA SER A 372 19.13 -12.24 5.09
C SER A 372 18.97 -13.35 4.08
N TRP A 373 18.10 -13.13 3.10
CA TRP A 373 17.85 -14.07 2.02
C TRP A 373 17.53 -13.31 0.73
N GLN A 374 17.68 -14.01 -0.39
CA GLN A 374 17.23 -13.53 -1.70
C GLN A 374 16.07 -14.38 -2.17
N VAL A 375 15.19 -13.79 -2.99
CA VAL A 375 14.06 -14.51 -3.58
C VAL A 375 14.56 -15.72 -4.38
N GLY A 376 13.96 -16.89 -4.14
CA GLY A 376 14.33 -18.16 -4.76
C GLY A 376 15.58 -18.82 -4.17
N SER A 377 16.20 -18.23 -3.14
CA SER A 377 17.46 -18.73 -2.58
C SER A 377 17.29 -19.94 -1.66
N ARG A 378 18.40 -20.61 -1.37
CA ARG A 378 18.45 -21.70 -0.39
C ARG A 378 18.19 -21.22 1.03
N ASP A 379 18.55 -19.97 1.33
CA ASP A 379 18.37 -19.37 2.64
C ASP A 379 16.89 -19.05 2.89
N GLU A 380 16.18 -18.53 1.88
CA GLU A 380 14.73 -18.38 1.90
C GLU A 380 14.04 -19.74 2.14
N ALA A 381 14.47 -20.79 1.42
CA ALA A 381 13.92 -22.13 1.59
C ALA A 381 14.15 -22.72 2.99
N ALA A 382 15.33 -22.48 3.56
CA ALA A 382 15.65 -22.89 4.92
C ALA A 382 14.78 -22.14 5.95
N LEU A 383 14.63 -20.82 5.77
CA LEU A 383 13.82 -19.96 6.63
C LEU A 383 12.35 -20.39 6.64
N TYR A 384 11.77 -20.59 5.45
CA TYR A 384 10.41 -21.13 5.29
C TYR A 384 10.25 -22.48 6.00
N THR A 385 11.22 -23.38 5.81
CA THR A 385 11.17 -24.72 6.38
C THR A 385 11.22 -24.69 7.91
N LEU A 386 12.08 -23.86 8.50
CA LEU A 386 12.21 -23.73 9.96
C LEU A 386 10.87 -23.33 10.61
N GLN A 387 10.11 -22.46 9.97
CA GLN A 387 8.85 -21.94 10.52
C GLN A 387 7.61 -22.75 10.11
N SER A 388 7.64 -23.45 8.96
CA SER A 388 6.43 -24.04 8.38
C SER A 388 6.42 -25.56 8.41
N ARG A 389 7.57 -26.24 8.60
CA ARG A 389 7.64 -27.71 8.50
C ARG A 389 6.70 -28.43 9.45
N GLU A 390 6.49 -27.90 10.65
CA GLU A 390 5.56 -28.49 11.61
C GLU A 390 4.11 -28.48 11.10
N ALA A 391 3.68 -27.41 10.43
CA ALA A 391 2.36 -27.35 9.79
C ALA A 391 2.22 -28.44 8.70
N TRP A 392 3.23 -28.60 7.84
CA TRP A 392 3.23 -29.65 6.82
C TRP A 392 3.20 -31.06 7.41
N LEU A 393 3.88 -31.28 8.53
CA LEU A 393 3.88 -32.55 9.25
C LEU A 393 2.51 -32.83 9.88
N LYS A 394 1.96 -31.86 10.61
CA LYS A 394 0.68 -31.97 11.33
C LYS A 394 -0.47 -32.32 10.38
N HIS A 395 -0.43 -31.81 9.16
CA HIS A 395 -1.46 -32.04 8.15
C HIS A 395 -1.13 -33.18 7.17
N ASN A 396 -0.09 -34.00 7.44
CA ASN A 396 0.35 -35.11 6.58
C ASN A 396 0.75 -34.72 5.14
N ALA A 397 1.00 -33.44 4.88
CA ALA A 397 1.33 -32.93 3.56
C ALA A 397 2.76 -33.32 3.11
N LEU A 398 3.66 -33.69 4.02
CA LEU A 398 5.00 -34.17 3.68
C LEU A 398 4.97 -35.48 2.87
N ILE A 399 3.97 -36.34 3.10
CA ILE A 399 3.83 -37.60 2.33
C ILE A 399 3.37 -37.27 0.90
N TRP A 400 2.46 -36.31 0.76
CA TRP A 400 2.02 -35.81 -0.53
C TRP A 400 3.17 -35.17 -1.31
N LEU A 401 3.93 -34.28 -0.67
CA LEU A 401 5.11 -33.63 -1.25
C LEU A 401 6.20 -34.60 -1.71
N ARG A 402 6.26 -35.81 -1.14
CA ARG A 402 7.21 -36.85 -1.55
C ARG A 402 6.74 -37.65 -2.78
N LYS A 403 5.43 -37.69 -3.02
CA LYS A 403 4.80 -38.49 -4.09
C LYS A 403 4.61 -37.70 -5.39
N GLY A 404 4.34 -36.41 -5.28
CA GLY A 404 4.45 -35.46 -6.39
C GLY A 404 5.92 -35.13 -6.65
#